data_AF-A0A976CL94-F1
#
_entry.id   AF-A0A976CL94-F1
#
_cell.length_a   1.000
_cell.length_b   1.000
_cell.length_c   1.000
_cell.angle_alpha   90.00
_cell.angle_beta   90.00
_cell.angle_gamma   90.00
#
_symmetry.space_group_name_H-M   'P 1'
#
loop_
_entity.id
_entity.type
_entity.pdbx_description
1 polymer ?
#
loop_
_entity_poly.entity_id
_entity_poly.type
_entity_poly.pdbx_seq_one_letter_code
_entity_poly.pdbx_strand_id
1 'polypeptide(L)'
;MQNFASELPFATDYFRQLANLSENFEASDKELYPLTFSEAVSRAAALVSQQSKQQRKVIFIGNGGSAAVASHQAIDYWRNGGFPSMAFNDGALLTCISNDFGYEQVFSKPIATFAQSGDIVFAISSSGKSANILAGATQAAKMGCYVITLSAFAPDNPLRQLGDLNFYVPTMAYGFAEITHLCICHCILDGLMKGSLPETDVERSVINDSKLFSESKQT
;
A
#
# COMPACT_ATOMS: atom_id res chain seq x y z
N MET A 1 15.45 22.76 -13.81
CA MET A 1 15.87 21.40 -13.42
C MET A 1 17.37 21.42 -13.20
N GLN A 2 17.82 21.61 -11.95
CA GLN A 2 19.21 21.33 -11.59
C GLN A 2 19.29 19.85 -11.22
N ASN A 3 19.92 19.06 -12.09
CA ASN A 3 20.35 17.71 -11.75
C ASN A 3 21.49 17.83 -10.74
N PHE A 4 21.18 17.72 -9.45
CA PHE A 4 22.18 17.28 -8.48
C PHE A 4 22.34 15.79 -8.70
N ALA A 5 23.31 15.38 -9.52
CA ALA A 5 23.79 14.01 -9.48
C ALA A 5 24.25 13.74 -8.04
N SER A 6 23.66 12.76 -7.37
CA SER A 6 24.10 12.41 -6.01
C SER A 6 25.56 11.98 -6.08
N GLU A 7 26.38 12.45 -5.14
CA GLU A 7 27.80 12.04 -5.06
C GLU A 7 27.96 10.59 -4.56
N LEU A 8 26.85 9.91 -4.26
CA LEU A 8 26.82 8.54 -3.77
C LEU A 8 26.80 7.50 -4.91
N PRO A 9 27.29 6.28 -4.66
CA PRO A 9 26.98 5.13 -5.50
C PRO A 9 25.47 4.93 -5.66
N PHE A 10 25.03 4.55 -6.86
CA PHE A 10 23.61 4.40 -7.21
C PHE A 10 22.80 3.58 -6.19
N ALA A 11 23.33 2.44 -5.74
CA ALA A 11 22.63 1.59 -4.77
C ALA A 11 22.44 2.29 -3.41
N THR A 12 23.46 2.98 -2.92
CA THR A 12 23.39 3.75 -1.68
C THR A 12 22.37 4.89 -1.79
N ASP A 13 22.37 5.60 -2.92
CA ASP A 13 21.41 6.67 -3.17
C ASP A 13 19.98 6.14 -3.29
N TYR A 14 19.79 5.00 -3.97
CA TYR A 14 18.50 4.34 -4.11
C TYR A 14 17.88 4.03 -2.75
N PHE A 15 18.63 3.38 -1.85
CA PHE A 15 18.12 3.03 -0.52
C PHE A 15 17.98 4.24 0.40
N ARG A 16 18.82 5.28 0.23
CA ARG A 16 18.63 6.57 0.93
C ARG A 16 17.33 7.24 0.49
N GLN A 17 17.04 7.29 -0.80
CA GLN A 17 15.78 7.83 -1.31
C GLN A 17 14.57 7.02 -0.81
N LEU A 18 14.69 5.70 -0.73
CA LEU A 18 13.62 4.84 -0.22
C LEU A 18 13.37 5.07 1.28
N ALA A 19 14.44 5.22 2.06
CA ALA A 19 14.35 5.58 3.48
C ALA A 19 13.75 6.99 3.67
N ASN A 20 14.14 7.96 2.84
CA ASN A 20 13.54 9.30 2.91
C ASN A 20 12.04 9.28 2.61
N LEU A 21 11.55 8.41 1.72
CA LEU A 21 10.11 8.29 1.50
C LEU A 21 9.38 7.83 2.76
N SER A 22 9.96 6.95 3.59
CA SER A 22 9.29 6.48 4.81
C SER A 22 9.11 7.54 5.89
N GLU A 23 9.88 8.63 5.82
CA GLU A 23 9.70 9.80 6.67
C GLU A 23 8.64 10.77 6.14
N ASN A 24 8.22 10.64 4.88
CA ASN A 24 7.37 11.59 4.18
C ASN A 24 6.04 10.98 3.69
N PHE A 25 5.60 9.86 4.28
CA PHE A 25 4.27 9.34 3.99
C PHE A 25 3.19 10.30 4.45
N GLU A 26 2.24 10.59 3.56
CA GLU A 26 1.05 11.34 3.93
C GLU A 26 -0.09 10.37 4.19
N ALA A 27 -0.91 10.68 5.20
CA ALA A 27 -2.16 9.99 5.41
C ALA A 27 -3.28 11.01 5.66
N SER A 28 -4.50 10.64 5.32
CA SER A 28 -5.69 11.45 5.61
C SER A 28 -6.91 10.58 5.88
N ASP A 29 -7.89 11.14 6.59
CA ASP A 29 -9.21 10.53 6.70
C ASP A 29 -10.07 10.78 5.45
N LYS A 30 -11.37 10.49 5.56
CA LYS A 30 -12.37 10.59 4.51
C LYS A 30 -12.61 12.02 4.04
N GLU A 31 -12.52 12.98 4.95
CA GLU A 31 -12.64 14.40 4.70
C GLU A 31 -11.33 15.03 4.21
N LEU A 32 -10.30 14.19 3.98
CA LEU A 32 -8.93 14.57 3.64
C LEU A 32 -8.24 15.38 4.74
N TYR A 33 -8.70 15.30 5.99
CA TYR A 33 -7.98 15.90 7.09
C TYR A 33 -6.65 15.13 7.29
N PRO A 34 -5.51 15.82 7.35
CA PRO A 34 -4.21 15.17 7.50
C PRO A 34 -4.12 14.39 8.82
N LEU A 35 -3.61 13.16 8.73
CA LEU A 35 -3.30 12.30 9.87
C LEU A 35 -1.79 12.08 9.92
N THR A 36 -1.26 11.87 11.13
CA THR A 36 0.10 11.32 11.23
C THR A 36 0.09 9.89 10.69
N PHE A 37 1.22 9.43 10.12
CA PHE A 37 1.31 8.07 9.60
C PHE A 37 1.01 7.02 10.68
N SER A 38 1.54 7.21 11.89
CA SER A 38 1.29 6.32 13.04
C SER A 38 -0.19 6.26 13.43
N GLU A 39 -0.88 7.39 13.40
CA GLU A 39 -2.32 7.44 13.66
C GLU A 39 -3.11 6.70 12.58
N ALA A 40 -2.81 6.93 11.31
CA ALA A 40 -3.48 6.26 10.20
C ALA A 40 -3.28 4.73 10.25
N VAL A 41 -2.06 4.27 10.52
CA VAL A 41 -1.76 2.83 10.73
C VAL A 41 -2.57 2.28 11.91
N SER A 42 -2.60 3.00 13.03
CA SER A 42 -3.36 2.58 14.22
C SER A 42 -4.86 2.49 13.95
N ARG A 43 -5.42 3.44 13.19
CA ARG A 43 -6.83 3.44 12.78
C ARG A 43 -7.12 2.28 11.82
N ALA A 44 -6.27 2.02 10.84
CA ALA A 44 -6.42 0.90 9.91
C ALA A 44 -6.36 -0.44 10.63
N ALA A 45 -5.40 -0.63 11.54
CA ALA A 45 -5.29 -1.82 12.37
C ALA A 45 -6.52 -2.00 13.28
N ALA A 46 -6.96 -0.93 13.97
CA ALA A 46 -8.16 -1.00 14.81
C ALA A 46 -9.40 -1.39 13.99
N LEU A 47 -9.55 -0.83 12.78
CA LEU A 47 -10.64 -1.13 11.88
C LEU A 47 -10.66 -2.62 11.48
N VAL A 48 -9.53 -3.16 11.00
CA VAL A 48 -9.42 -4.58 10.64
C VAL A 48 -9.75 -5.46 11.84
N SER A 49 -9.15 -5.19 13.00
CA SER A 49 -9.41 -5.96 14.22
C SER A 49 -10.89 -5.94 14.63
N GLN A 50 -11.56 -4.79 14.53
CA GLN A 50 -12.97 -4.65 14.88
C GLN A 50 -13.88 -5.39 13.91
N GLN A 51 -13.66 -5.25 12.60
CA GLN A 51 -14.50 -5.88 11.59
C GLN A 51 -14.32 -7.40 11.56
N SER A 52 -13.10 -7.90 11.78
CA SER A 52 -12.86 -9.34 11.87
C SER A 52 -13.56 -10.02 13.05
N LYS A 53 -13.79 -9.33 14.18
CA LYS A 53 -14.64 -9.86 15.27
C LYS A 53 -16.08 -10.12 14.82
N GLN A 54 -16.52 -9.45 13.76
CA GLN A 54 -17.83 -9.63 13.13
C GLN A 54 -17.77 -10.54 11.89
N GLN A 55 -16.69 -11.32 11.73
CA GLN A 55 -16.45 -12.20 10.59
C GLN A 55 -16.44 -11.48 9.23
N ARG A 56 -16.15 -10.18 9.22
CA ARG A 56 -15.93 -9.41 8.00
C ARG A 56 -14.55 -9.69 7.43
N LYS A 57 -14.44 -9.58 6.10
CA LYS A 57 -13.23 -9.89 5.36
C LYS A 57 -12.51 -8.64 4.86
N VAL A 58 -11.22 -8.80 4.62
CA VAL A 58 -10.37 -7.83 3.94
C VAL A 58 -10.22 -8.23 2.47
N ILE A 59 -10.57 -7.34 1.56
CA ILE A 59 -10.53 -7.55 0.11
C ILE A 59 -9.47 -6.62 -0.47
N PHE A 60 -8.55 -7.15 -1.26
CA PHE A 60 -7.51 -6.37 -1.93
C PHE A 60 -7.75 -6.28 -3.43
N ILE A 61 -7.59 -5.09 -4.00
CA ILE A 61 -7.65 -4.84 -5.45
C ILE A 61 -6.46 -3.99 -5.90
N GLY A 62 -5.93 -4.28 -7.10
CA GLY A 62 -4.76 -3.61 -7.65
C GLY A 62 -4.47 -4.06 -9.08
N ASN A 63 -3.71 -3.27 -9.83
CA ASN A 63 -3.25 -3.59 -11.19
C ASN A 63 -1.73 -3.80 -11.22
N GLY A 64 -1.21 -4.69 -12.07
CA GLY A 64 0.24 -4.84 -12.28
C GLY A 64 0.99 -5.15 -10.97
N GLY A 65 2.03 -4.38 -10.64
CA GLY A 65 2.75 -4.53 -9.37
C GLY A 65 1.84 -4.35 -8.15
N SER A 66 0.86 -3.44 -8.20
CA SER A 66 -0.16 -3.32 -7.15
C SER A 66 -1.06 -4.57 -7.05
N ALA A 67 -1.26 -5.33 -8.13
CA ALA A 67 -1.97 -6.61 -8.07
C ALA A 67 -1.13 -7.68 -7.35
N ALA A 68 0.20 -7.65 -7.50
CA ALA A 68 1.11 -8.51 -6.76
C ALA A 68 1.11 -8.16 -5.26
N VAL A 69 1.11 -6.87 -4.90
CA VAL A 69 0.91 -6.42 -3.51
C VAL A 69 -0.43 -6.92 -2.97
N ALA A 70 -1.52 -6.77 -3.74
CA ALA A 70 -2.84 -7.26 -3.35
C ALA A 70 -2.87 -8.77 -3.08
N SER A 71 -2.30 -9.60 -3.98
CA SER A 71 -2.16 -11.05 -3.77
C SER A 71 -1.40 -11.37 -2.49
N HIS A 72 -0.21 -10.77 -2.34
CA HIS A 72 0.67 -11.04 -1.22
C HIS A 72 -0.03 -10.72 0.10
N GLN A 73 -0.63 -9.52 0.20
CA GLN A 73 -1.28 -9.09 1.43
C GLN A 73 -2.55 -9.86 1.73
N ALA A 74 -3.32 -10.29 0.73
CA ALA A 74 -4.42 -11.22 0.97
C ALA A 74 -3.94 -12.56 1.57
N ILE A 75 -2.81 -13.10 1.11
CA ILE A 75 -2.24 -14.32 1.66
C ILE A 75 -1.76 -14.11 3.10
N ASP A 76 -1.05 -13.01 3.36
CA ASP A 76 -0.46 -12.76 4.68
C ASP A 76 -1.50 -12.37 5.74
N TYR A 77 -2.52 -11.59 5.38
CA TYR A 77 -3.63 -11.29 6.30
C TYR A 77 -4.35 -12.58 6.73
N TRP A 78 -4.53 -13.53 5.81
CA TRP A 78 -5.12 -14.84 6.12
C TRP A 78 -4.17 -15.73 6.91
N ARG A 79 -2.98 -16.00 6.36
CA ARG A 79 -2.06 -17.01 6.88
C ARG A 79 -1.34 -16.57 8.15
N ASN A 80 -0.82 -15.34 8.16
CA ASN A 80 -0.03 -14.83 9.27
C ASN A 80 -0.92 -14.05 10.26
N GLY A 81 -1.87 -13.25 9.74
CA GLY A 81 -2.79 -12.46 10.55
C GLY A 81 -4.01 -13.19 11.09
N GLY A 82 -4.41 -14.32 10.49
CA GLY A 82 -5.62 -15.05 10.87
C GLY A 82 -6.93 -14.36 10.50
N PHE A 83 -6.89 -13.37 9.59
CA PHE A 83 -8.05 -12.59 9.16
C PHE A 83 -8.63 -13.13 7.84
N PRO A 84 -9.97 -13.29 7.72
CA PRO A 84 -10.58 -13.62 6.44
C PRO A 84 -10.18 -12.59 5.39
N SER A 85 -9.51 -13.02 4.32
CA SER A 85 -9.01 -12.10 3.31
C SER A 85 -8.89 -12.74 1.94
N MET A 86 -8.99 -11.89 0.90
CA MET A 86 -8.92 -12.32 -0.49
C MET A 86 -8.48 -11.19 -1.42
N ALA A 87 -7.99 -11.54 -2.61
CA ALA A 87 -7.73 -10.59 -3.69
C ALA A 87 -8.56 -10.95 -4.93
N PHE A 88 -9.04 -9.94 -5.66
CA PHE A 88 -9.78 -10.16 -6.92
C PHE A 88 -8.84 -10.11 -8.13
N ASN A 89 -7.99 -11.11 -8.29
CA ASN A 89 -7.00 -11.15 -9.38
C ASN A 89 -6.82 -12.53 -10.02
N ASP A 90 -7.78 -13.43 -9.85
CA ASP A 90 -7.83 -14.67 -10.61
C ASP A 90 -7.89 -14.39 -12.12
N GLY A 91 -7.08 -15.09 -12.91
CA GLY A 91 -6.96 -14.83 -14.34
C GLY A 91 -8.24 -15.08 -15.12
N ALA A 92 -9.01 -16.12 -14.74
CA ALA A 92 -10.28 -16.41 -15.39
C ALA A 92 -11.36 -15.40 -14.98
N LEU A 93 -11.40 -14.99 -13.70
CA LEU A 93 -12.27 -13.92 -13.22
C LEU A 93 -12.03 -12.61 -13.99
N LEU A 94 -10.77 -12.17 -14.07
CA LEU A 94 -10.40 -10.92 -14.74
C LEU A 94 -10.76 -10.94 -16.23
N THR A 95 -10.46 -12.03 -16.93
CA THR A 95 -10.75 -12.15 -18.37
C THR A 95 -12.24 -12.28 -18.66
N CYS A 96 -12.99 -13.03 -17.85
CA CYS A 96 -14.45 -13.13 -17.95
C CYS A 96 -15.11 -11.76 -17.81
N ILE A 97 -14.81 -11.02 -16.74
CA ILE A 97 -15.43 -9.70 -16.53
C ILE A 97 -14.97 -8.70 -17.59
N SER A 98 -13.69 -8.73 -17.95
CA SER A 98 -13.17 -7.83 -18.97
C SER A 98 -13.82 -8.05 -20.33
N ASN A 99 -14.10 -9.30 -20.70
CA ASN A 99 -14.78 -9.66 -21.95
C ASN A 99 -16.25 -9.24 -21.95
N ASP A 100 -16.95 -9.51 -20.86
CA ASP A 100 -18.41 -9.40 -20.82
C ASP A 100 -18.92 -8.01 -20.37
N PHE A 101 -18.12 -7.30 -19.55
CA PHE A 101 -18.51 -6.03 -18.92
C PHE A 101 -17.48 -4.91 -19.09
N GLY A 102 -16.34 -5.19 -19.72
CA GLY A 102 -15.25 -4.24 -19.89
C GLY A 102 -14.26 -4.22 -18.72
N TYR A 103 -13.00 -3.91 -19.02
CA TYR A 103 -11.90 -3.95 -18.03
C TYR A 103 -12.11 -2.98 -16.85
N GLU A 104 -12.84 -1.88 -17.06
CA GLU A 104 -13.20 -0.93 -16.00
C GLU A 104 -14.06 -1.57 -14.88
N GLN A 105 -14.74 -2.69 -15.13
CA GLN A 105 -15.64 -3.32 -14.17
C GLN A 105 -15.03 -4.52 -13.43
N VAL A 106 -13.76 -4.86 -13.69
CA VAL A 106 -13.12 -6.10 -13.18
C VAL A 106 -13.09 -6.20 -11.65
N PHE A 107 -13.11 -5.08 -10.93
CA PHE A 107 -13.19 -5.07 -9.47
C PHE A 107 -14.58 -4.73 -8.93
N SER A 108 -15.32 -3.82 -9.57
CA SER A 108 -16.66 -3.44 -9.12
C SER A 108 -17.64 -4.62 -9.17
N LYS A 109 -17.60 -5.46 -10.22
CA LYS A 109 -18.48 -6.63 -10.35
C LYS A 109 -18.31 -7.65 -9.22
N PRO A 110 -17.11 -8.14 -8.91
CA PRO A 110 -16.93 -9.07 -7.80
C PRO A 110 -17.19 -8.40 -6.46
N ILE A 111 -16.85 -7.12 -6.27
CA ILE A 111 -17.22 -6.39 -5.03
C ILE A 111 -18.74 -6.35 -4.85
N ALA A 112 -19.52 -6.02 -5.89
CA ALA A 112 -20.97 -5.98 -5.81
C ALA A 112 -21.61 -7.33 -5.44
N THR A 113 -20.95 -8.44 -5.76
CA THR A 113 -21.46 -9.79 -5.53
C THR A 113 -20.96 -10.39 -4.21
N PHE A 114 -19.68 -10.25 -3.91
CA PHE A 114 -19.01 -10.97 -2.83
C PHE A 114 -18.80 -10.12 -1.57
N ALA A 115 -18.78 -8.79 -1.68
CA ALA A 115 -18.60 -7.93 -0.52
C ALA A 115 -19.89 -7.82 0.30
N GLN A 116 -19.73 -7.67 1.60
CA GLN A 116 -20.79 -7.43 2.56
C GLN A 116 -20.52 -6.12 3.31
N SER A 117 -21.57 -5.49 3.80
CA SER A 117 -21.43 -4.29 4.63
C SER A 117 -20.54 -4.58 5.85
N GLY A 118 -19.58 -3.69 6.13
CA GLY A 118 -18.54 -3.88 7.14
C GLY A 118 -17.27 -4.57 6.65
N ASP A 119 -17.26 -5.17 5.45
CA ASP A 119 -16.00 -5.62 4.84
C ASP A 119 -15.06 -4.42 4.59
N ILE A 120 -13.78 -4.70 4.45
CA ILE A 120 -12.74 -3.69 4.23
C ILE A 120 -12.14 -3.91 2.85
N VAL A 121 -12.10 -2.89 2.02
CA VAL A 121 -11.49 -2.94 0.68
C VAL A 121 -10.23 -2.09 0.65
N PHE A 122 -9.08 -2.73 0.44
CA PHE A 122 -7.82 -2.08 0.13
C PHE A 122 -7.72 -1.84 -1.38
N ALA A 123 -7.79 -0.59 -1.79
CA ALA A 123 -7.68 -0.16 -3.18
C ALA A 123 -6.27 0.40 -3.45
N ILE A 124 -5.45 -0.35 -4.19
CA ILE A 124 -4.03 -0.03 -4.42
C ILE A 124 -3.84 0.43 -5.87
N SER A 125 -3.40 1.67 -6.04
CA SER A 125 -3.11 2.25 -7.37
C SER A 125 -2.07 3.36 -7.26
N SER A 126 -0.86 3.14 -7.79
CA SER A 126 0.19 4.17 -7.81
C SER A 126 -0.26 5.48 -8.44
N SER A 127 -1.07 5.45 -9.51
CA SER A 127 -1.59 6.68 -10.12
C SER A 127 -2.82 7.26 -9.42
N GLY A 128 -3.53 6.44 -8.64
CA GLY A 128 -4.85 6.77 -8.09
C GLY A 128 -5.90 7.12 -9.16
N LYS A 129 -5.64 6.81 -10.44
CA LYS A 129 -6.47 7.20 -11.59
C LYS A 129 -6.98 6.01 -12.42
N SER A 130 -6.59 4.78 -12.06
CA SER A 130 -7.05 3.59 -12.77
C SER A 130 -8.57 3.45 -12.66
N ALA A 131 -9.28 3.51 -13.80
CA ALA A 131 -10.74 3.51 -13.84
C ALA A 131 -11.35 2.28 -13.13
N ASN A 132 -10.74 1.12 -13.27
CA ASN A 132 -11.19 -0.11 -12.61
C ASN A 132 -11.04 -0.07 -11.08
N ILE A 133 -9.97 0.53 -10.57
CA ILE A 133 -9.75 0.70 -9.12
C ILE A 133 -10.76 1.71 -8.57
N LEU A 134 -10.98 2.83 -9.27
CA LEU A 134 -11.98 3.83 -8.88
C LEU A 134 -13.40 3.24 -8.87
N ALA A 135 -13.75 2.44 -9.88
CA ALA A 135 -15.03 1.73 -9.92
C ALA A 135 -15.16 0.72 -8.77
N GLY A 136 -14.10 -0.02 -8.45
CA GLY A 136 -14.05 -0.94 -7.33
C GLY A 136 -14.24 -0.25 -5.97
N ALA A 137 -13.46 0.80 -5.69
CA ALA A 137 -13.56 1.59 -4.46
C ALA A 137 -14.94 2.26 -4.31
N THR A 138 -15.47 2.83 -5.39
CA THR A 138 -16.82 3.40 -5.42
C THR A 138 -17.89 2.35 -5.11
N GLN A 139 -17.76 1.15 -5.70
CA GLN A 139 -18.69 0.07 -5.45
C GLN A 139 -18.59 -0.45 -4.00
N ALA A 140 -17.38 -0.52 -3.43
CA ALA A 140 -17.17 -0.90 -2.04
C ALA A 140 -17.90 0.05 -1.09
N ALA A 141 -17.76 1.36 -1.28
CA ALA A 141 -18.48 2.36 -0.49
C ALA A 141 -20.00 2.19 -0.61
N LYS A 142 -20.53 1.92 -1.81
CA LYS A 142 -21.97 1.64 -2.02
C LYS A 142 -22.46 0.38 -1.29
N MET A 143 -21.61 -0.63 -1.16
CA MET A 143 -21.90 -1.86 -0.42
C MET A 143 -21.82 -1.67 1.11
N GLY A 144 -21.49 -0.47 1.58
CA GLY A 144 -21.26 -0.20 2.99
C GLY A 144 -19.99 -0.85 3.53
N CYS A 145 -19.00 -1.10 2.66
CA CYS A 145 -17.65 -1.49 3.05
C CYS A 145 -16.86 -0.25 3.46
N TYR A 146 -15.84 -0.45 4.29
CA TYR A 146 -14.80 0.54 4.52
C TYR A 146 -13.77 0.48 3.39
N VAL A 147 -13.25 1.62 2.96
CA VAL A 147 -12.26 1.71 1.89
C VAL A 147 -10.96 2.27 2.45
N ILE A 148 -9.87 1.52 2.28
CA ILE A 148 -8.50 1.98 2.55
C ILE A 148 -7.81 2.14 1.21
N THR A 149 -7.21 3.31 0.96
CA THR A 149 -6.54 3.57 -0.32
C THR A 149 -5.04 3.67 -0.15
N LEU A 150 -4.31 3.16 -1.14
CA LEU A 150 -2.87 3.31 -1.28
C LEU A 150 -2.59 3.91 -2.65
N SER A 151 -2.09 5.14 -2.66
CA SER A 151 -1.79 5.90 -3.88
C SER A 151 -0.41 6.54 -3.86
N ALA A 152 0.03 7.03 -5.01
CA ALA A 152 1.26 7.79 -5.16
C ALA A 152 1.05 8.83 -6.27
N PHE A 153 2.12 9.22 -6.94
CA PHE A 153 2.12 10.11 -8.11
C PHE A 153 1.50 11.47 -7.78
N ALA A 154 0.47 11.89 -8.52
CA ALA A 154 -0.14 13.19 -8.32
C ALA A 154 -0.93 13.23 -6.99
N PRO A 155 -0.73 14.24 -6.12
CA PRO A 155 -1.39 14.31 -4.83
C PRO A 155 -2.90 14.56 -4.94
N ASP A 156 -3.37 15.12 -6.05
CA ASP A 156 -4.78 15.38 -6.33
C ASP A 156 -5.51 14.18 -6.98
N ASN A 157 -4.93 12.97 -6.88
CA ASN A 157 -5.53 11.80 -7.50
C ASN A 157 -6.92 11.48 -6.89
N PRO A 158 -7.89 11.07 -7.73
CA PRO A 158 -9.27 10.91 -7.30
C PRO A 158 -9.48 9.73 -6.33
N LEU A 159 -8.57 8.76 -6.28
CA LEU A 159 -8.70 7.62 -5.38
C LEU A 159 -8.70 8.07 -3.90
N ARG A 160 -7.92 9.09 -3.54
CA ARG A 160 -7.90 9.68 -2.17
C ARG A 160 -9.27 10.16 -1.69
N GLN A 161 -10.18 10.49 -2.61
CA GLN A 161 -11.54 10.95 -2.27
C GLN A 161 -12.49 9.80 -1.93
N LEU A 162 -12.08 8.55 -2.20
CA LEU A 162 -12.92 7.37 -2.05
C LEU A 162 -12.60 6.56 -0.79
N GLY A 163 -11.47 6.83 -0.13
CA GLY A 163 -11.08 6.11 1.09
C GLY A 163 -11.64 6.74 2.35
N ASP A 164 -12.02 5.89 3.30
CA ASP A 164 -12.22 6.28 4.70
C ASP A 164 -10.88 6.53 5.41
N LEU A 165 -9.82 5.84 4.95
CA LEU A 165 -8.41 6.11 5.27
C LEU A 165 -7.59 6.08 3.99
N ASN A 166 -6.73 7.09 3.81
CA ASN A 166 -5.97 7.28 2.59
C ASN A 166 -4.49 7.35 2.91
N PHE A 167 -3.68 6.47 2.31
CA PHE A 167 -2.23 6.50 2.36
C PHE A 167 -1.69 6.98 1.01
N TYR A 168 -0.88 8.03 1.04
CA TYR A 168 -0.28 8.64 -0.15
C TYR A 168 1.24 8.69 -0.03
N VAL A 169 1.92 8.22 -1.07
CA VAL A 169 3.38 8.19 -1.17
C VAL A 169 3.84 9.26 -2.16
N PRO A 170 4.61 10.28 -1.76
CA PRO A 170 5.01 11.39 -2.64
C PRO A 170 6.16 11.00 -3.59
N THR A 171 5.91 10.04 -4.47
CA THR A 171 6.87 9.60 -5.50
C THR A 171 6.16 9.47 -6.84
N MET A 172 6.89 9.72 -7.94
CA MET A 172 6.44 9.48 -9.32
C MET A 172 7.01 8.18 -9.90
N ALA A 173 7.83 7.44 -9.14
CA ALA A 173 8.49 6.23 -9.61
C ALA A 173 7.69 4.98 -9.20
N TYR A 174 7.30 4.16 -10.18
CA TYR A 174 6.53 2.93 -9.95
C TYR A 174 7.19 2.02 -8.91
N GLY A 175 8.48 1.72 -9.05
CA GLY A 175 9.17 0.81 -8.12
C GLY A 175 9.14 1.29 -6.67
N PHE A 176 9.34 2.60 -6.44
CA PHE A 176 9.27 3.17 -5.09
C PHE A 176 7.84 3.15 -4.55
N ALA A 177 6.85 3.48 -5.38
CA ALA A 177 5.44 3.41 -4.98
C ALA A 177 5.04 1.99 -4.57
N GLU A 178 5.37 0.98 -5.39
CA GLU A 178 4.98 -0.42 -5.17
C GLU A 178 5.66 -1.03 -3.94
N ILE A 179 6.98 -0.80 -3.77
CA ILE A 179 7.72 -1.24 -2.57
C ILE A 179 7.10 -0.59 -1.34
N THR A 180 6.82 0.71 -1.40
CA THR A 180 6.26 1.45 -0.27
C THR A 180 4.86 0.98 0.08
N HIS A 181 3.99 0.76 -0.91
CA HIS A 181 2.64 0.25 -0.67
C HIS A 181 2.68 -1.11 0.04
N LEU A 182 3.61 -1.98 -0.36
CA LEU A 182 3.84 -3.26 0.33
C LEU A 182 4.29 -3.04 1.78
N CYS A 183 5.26 -2.15 2.02
CA CYS A 183 5.73 -1.80 3.37
C CYS A 183 4.60 -1.26 4.26
N ILE A 184 3.74 -0.37 3.74
CA ILE A 184 2.60 0.17 4.48
C ILE A 184 1.63 -0.95 4.87
N CYS A 185 1.29 -1.85 3.94
CA CYS A 185 0.40 -2.97 4.24
C CYS A 185 0.97 -3.92 5.30
N HIS A 186 2.27 -4.24 5.23
CA HIS A 186 2.94 -5.00 6.30
C HIS A 186 2.95 -4.26 7.62
N CYS A 187 3.24 -2.95 7.64
CA CYS A 187 3.22 -2.16 8.87
C CYS A 187 1.85 -2.21 9.57
N ILE A 188 0.76 -2.15 8.80
CA ILE A 188 -0.61 -2.31 9.33
C ILE A 188 -0.81 -3.73 9.88
N LEU A 189 -0.38 -4.76 9.16
CA LEU A 189 -0.53 -6.16 9.58
C LEU A 189 0.31 -6.49 10.83
N ASP A 190 1.56 -6.03 10.89
CA ASP A 190 2.44 -6.25 12.02
C ASP A 190 1.93 -5.50 13.26
N GLY A 191 1.42 -4.28 13.07
CA GLY A 191 0.73 -3.51 14.10
C GLY A 191 -0.53 -4.21 14.63
N LEU A 192 -1.29 -4.89 13.75
CA LEU A 192 -2.42 -5.74 14.12
C LEU A 192 -2.01 -6.94 14.98
N MET A 193 -0.92 -7.60 14.59
CA MET A 193 -0.39 -8.78 15.28
C MET A 193 0.31 -8.43 16.60
N LYS A 194 0.57 -7.14 16.87
CA LYS A 194 1.34 -6.63 18.02
C LYS A 194 2.69 -7.33 18.18
N GLY A 195 3.29 -7.75 17.07
CA GLY A 195 4.63 -8.33 17.08
C GLY A 195 5.63 -7.29 17.54
N SER A 196 6.55 -7.67 18.43
CA SER A 196 7.79 -6.92 18.60
C SER A 196 8.42 -6.75 17.22
N LEU A 197 8.88 -5.55 16.87
CA LEU A 197 9.73 -5.41 15.69
C LEU A 197 10.91 -6.37 15.83
N PRO A 198 11.32 -7.06 14.76
CA PRO A 198 12.48 -7.93 14.82
C PRO A 198 13.69 -7.13 15.30
N GLU A 199 14.43 -7.66 16.26
CA GLU A 199 15.73 -7.08 16.63
C GLU A 199 16.63 -7.15 15.39
N THR A 200 17.08 -5.99 14.92
CA THR A 200 18.07 -5.90 13.86
C THR A 200 19.43 -5.66 14.48
N ASP A 201 20.43 -6.46 14.13
CA ASP A 201 21.85 -6.26 14.51
C ASP A 201 22.49 -5.01 13.85
N VAL A 202 21.67 -4.07 13.35
CA VAL A 202 22.13 -2.78 12.85
C VAL A 202 22.48 -1.92 14.06
N GLU A 203 23.63 -2.20 14.65
CA GLU A 203 24.26 -1.34 15.63
C GLU A 203 24.32 0.09 15.10
N ARG A 204 24.23 1.05 16.03
CA ARG A 204 24.39 2.51 15.91
C ARG A 204 25.75 2.93 15.31
N SER A 205 26.11 2.41 14.15
CA SER A 205 27.16 2.95 13.32
C SER A 205 26.53 3.99 12.41
N VAL A 206 26.46 5.21 12.95
CA VAL A 206 26.43 6.40 12.12
C VAL A 206 27.45 6.19 11.01
N ILE A 207 26.96 6.29 9.77
CA ILE A 207 27.72 6.37 8.53
C ILE A 207 28.95 7.25 8.78
N ASN A 208 30.10 6.63 9.02
CA ASN A 208 31.39 7.29 9.03
C ASN A 208 32.00 7.00 7.66
N ASP A 209 31.46 7.67 6.64
CA ASP A 209 31.91 7.63 5.24
C ASP A 209 33.26 8.35 5.08
N SER A 210 34.29 7.90 5.81
CA SER A 210 35.64 8.44 5.68
C SER A 210 36.76 7.41 5.73
N LYS A 211 36.47 6.11 5.62
CA LYS A 211 37.51 5.06 5.66
C LYS A 211 37.51 4.00 4.56
N LEU A 212 36.58 4.05 3.60
CA LEU A 212 36.54 3.04 2.53
C LEU A 212 37.38 3.36 1.28
N PHE A 213 38.06 4.52 1.23
CA PHE A 213 38.97 4.88 0.13
C PHE A 213 40.25 5.55 0.63
N SER A 214 41.05 4.85 1.45
CA SER A 214 42.41 5.30 1.71
C SER A 214 43.37 4.14 2.01
N GLU A 215 43.45 3.15 1.12
CA GLU A 215 44.56 2.18 1.16
C GLU A 215 44.77 1.52 -0.21
N SER A 216 45.26 2.32 -1.16
CA SER A 216 45.94 1.77 -2.35
C SER A 216 46.88 2.79 -2.99
N LYS A 217 47.80 3.37 -2.22
CA LYS A 217 49.09 3.91 -2.72
C LYS A 217 50.14 3.87 -1.61
N GLN A 218 51.35 3.47 -1.98
CA GLN A 218 52.59 3.30 -1.19
C GLN A 218 52.68 1.93 -0.50
N THR A 219 53.62 1.03 -0.81
CA THR A 219 54.90 1.05 -1.54
C THR A 219 55.19 -0.36 -2.03
#